data_AF-A0A4Y4DJ52-F1
#
_entry.id   AF-A0A4Y4DJ52-F1
#
_cell.length_a   1.000
_cell.length_b   1.000
_cell.length_c   1.000
_cell.angle_alpha   90.00
_cell.angle_beta   90.00
_cell.angle_gamma   90.00
#
_symmetry.space_group_name_H-M   'P 1'
#
loop_
_entity.id
_entity.type
_entity.pdbx_description
1 polymer ?
#
loop_
_entity_poly.entity_id
_entity_poly.type
_entity_poly.pdbx_seq_one_letter_code
_entity_poly.pdbx_strand_id
1 'polypeptide(L)'
;MAEGAGAYFAKHQERGGRIVRLVASPLIRAQQTAAPTGQALELPILTDDRVIEAENKLQGLSNVATHLKKPEYWPLLVNPLKPSWGEPYKQQVARMREAMDFHRHEAVQEHGPDAEVVIVSHQLPIWVTRRDAEGKPLWHDPRKRECTLGSITSFDFEGDKLVSVRYTEPCPELLAGAANIPGA
;
A
#
# COMPACT_ATOMS: atom_id res chain seq x y z
N MET A 1 0.22 12.27 12.36
CA MET A 1 0.27 10.92 11.74
C MET A 1 1.30 10.87 10.64
N ALA A 2 1.10 11.62 9.56
CA ALA A 2 2.00 11.66 8.41
C ALA A 2 3.43 12.17 8.70
N GLU A 3 3.60 13.02 9.73
CA GLU A 3 4.91 13.54 10.15
C GLU A 3 5.91 12.44 10.57
N GLY A 4 5.42 11.37 11.23
CA GLY A 4 6.29 10.27 11.67
C GLY A 4 6.94 9.52 10.50
N ALA A 5 6.17 9.30 9.43
CA ALA A 5 6.68 8.69 8.20
C ALA A 5 7.69 9.60 7.48
N GLY A 6 7.41 10.91 7.41
CA GLY A 6 8.34 11.88 6.85
C GLY A 6 9.68 11.91 7.60
N ALA A 7 9.64 11.95 8.93
CA ALA A 7 10.84 11.91 9.77
C ALA A 7 11.62 10.59 9.64
N TYR A 8 10.91 9.46 9.48
CA TYR A 8 11.55 8.16 9.23
C TYR A 8 12.34 8.17 7.92
N PHE A 9 11.74 8.65 6.83
CA PHE A 9 12.41 8.68 5.53
C PHE A 9 13.54 9.72 5.47
N ALA A 10 13.40 10.86 6.14
CA ALA A 10 14.49 11.83 6.25
C ALA A 10 15.72 11.22 6.94
N LYS A 11 15.53 10.50 8.06
CA LYS A 11 16.61 9.76 8.73
C LYS A 11 17.21 8.66 7.87
N HIS A 12 16.41 8.01 7.03
CA HIS A 12 16.92 7.03 6.07
C HIS A 12 17.84 7.70 5.04
N GLN A 13 17.44 8.85 4.49
CA GLN A 13 18.26 9.64 3.58
C GLN A 13 19.58 10.11 4.24
N GLU A 14 19.53 10.59 5.49
CA GLU A 14 20.72 10.98 6.26
C GLU A 14 21.71 9.83 6.48
N ARG A 15 21.22 8.59 6.51
CA ARG A 15 22.03 7.37 6.67
C ARG A 15 22.58 6.83 5.35
N GLY A 16 22.38 7.54 4.25
CA GLY A 16 22.83 7.15 2.91
C GLY A 16 21.76 6.47 2.05
N GLY A 17 20.50 6.43 2.50
CA GLY A 17 19.37 6.11 1.64
C GLY A 17 19.25 7.09 0.49
N ARG A 18 18.64 6.66 -0.62
CA ARG A 18 18.57 7.43 -1.87
C ARG A 18 17.17 7.47 -2.42
N ILE A 19 16.25 7.97 -1.60
CA ILE A 19 14.88 8.24 -2.02
C ILE A 19 14.91 9.42 -2.99
N VAL A 20 14.50 9.17 -4.23
CA VAL A 20 14.53 10.15 -5.32
C VAL A 20 13.14 10.40 -5.92
N ARG A 21 12.18 9.52 -5.66
CA ARG A 21 10.79 9.67 -6.13
C ARG A 21 9.80 9.40 -5.01
N LEU A 22 8.83 10.30 -4.89
CA LEU A 22 7.68 10.17 -3.99
C LEU A 22 6.41 10.12 -4.83
N VAL A 23 5.70 9.00 -4.75
CA VAL A 23 4.46 8.73 -5.48
C VAL A 23 3.33 8.62 -4.47
N ALA A 24 2.14 9.10 -4.82
CA ALA A 24 0.95 8.94 -4.00
C ALA A 24 -0.30 8.63 -4.84
N SER A 25 -1.25 7.93 -4.23
CA SER A 25 -2.59 7.76 -4.80
C SER A 25 -3.29 9.11 -4.96
N PRO A 26 -4.18 9.27 -5.97
CA PRO A 26 -4.95 10.50 -6.18
C PRO A 26 -5.88 10.88 -5.01
N LEU A 27 -6.17 9.94 -4.09
CA LEU A 27 -7.08 10.21 -2.99
C LEU A 27 -6.46 11.14 -1.95
N ILE A 28 -7.22 12.15 -1.51
CA ILE A 28 -6.77 13.22 -0.59
C ILE A 28 -6.04 12.67 0.64
N ARG A 29 -6.54 11.57 1.24
CA ARG A 29 -5.89 10.96 2.41
C ARG A 29 -4.46 10.47 2.14
N ALA A 30 -4.19 9.94 0.95
CA ALA A 30 -2.84 9.52 0.55
C ALA A 30 -1.96 10.74 0.26
N GLN A 31 -2.51 11.77 -0.38
CA GLN A 31 -1.82 13.04 -0.63
C GLN A 31 -1.43 13.73 0.68
N GLN A 32 -2.33 13.78 1.66
CA GLN A 32 -2.06 14.31 3.00
C GLN A 32 -1.02 13.49 3.75
N THR A 33 -0.99 12.16 3.56
CA THR A 33 0.06 11.31 4.13
C THR A 33 1.42 11.53 3.45
N ALA A 34 1.44 11.75 2.14
CA ALA A 34 2.68 11.98 1.39
C ALA A 34 3.29 13.38 1.65
N ALA A 35 2.47 14.38 1.97
CA ALA A 35 2.91 15.78 2.09
C ALA A 35 4.10 15.98 3.05
N PRO A 36 4.11 15.46 4.29
CA PRO A 36 5.27 15.64 5.18
C PRO A 36 6.53 14.94 4.67
N THR A 37 6.40 13.78 4.02
CA THR A 37 7.54 13.10 3.38
C THR A 37 8.10 13.94 2.23
N GLY A 38 7.24 14.51 1.38
CA GLY A 38 7.65 15.39 0.29
C GLY A 38 8.37 16.64 0.78
N GLN A 39 7.86 17.25 1.86
CA GLN A 39 8.51 18.39 2.51
C GLN A 39 9.88 18.01 3.10
N ALA A 40 9.95 16.89 3.83
CA ALA A 40 11.18 16.48 4.52
C ALA A 40 12.29 16.03 3.56
N LEU A 41 11.94 15.50 2.39
CA LEU A 41 12.88 15.04 1.37
C LEU A 41 13.08 16.04 0.22
N GLU A 42 12.38 17.18 0.24
CA GLU A 42 12.33 18.17 -0.84
C GLU A 42 11.92 17.55 -2.20
N LEU A 43 11.01 16.58 -2.17
CA LEU A 43 10.52 15.87 -3.36
C LEU A 43 9.09 16.29 -3.74
N PRO A 44 8.80 16.50 -5.03
CA PRO A 44 7.43 16.65 -5.49
C PRO A 44 6.67 15.32 -5.33
N ILE A 45 5.35 15.42 -5.10
CA ILE A 45 4.48 14.25 -5.08
C ILE A 45 4.02 13.96 -6.51
N LEU A 46 4.42 12.81 -7.04
CA LEU A 46 3.90 12.26 -8.29
C LEU A 46 2.59 11.53 -8.01
N THR A 47 1.52 11.86 -8.73
CA THR A 47 0.24 11.14 -8.56
C THR A 47 0.13 10.00 -9.56
N ASP A 48 -0.26 8.81 -9.09
CA ASP A 48 -0.48 7.63 -9.93
C ASP A 48 -1.80 6.93 -9.57
N ASP A 49 -2.69 6.81 -10.55
CA ASP A 49 -4.00 6.19 -10.35
C ASP A 49 -3.89 4.68 -10.10
N ARG A 50 -2.82 4.03 -10.56
CA ARG A 50 -2.61 2.59 -10.38
C ARG A 50 -2.36 2.20 -8.92
N VAL A 51 -2.04 3.15 -8.05
CA VAL A 51 -1.81 2.90 -6.61
C VAL A 51 -3.01 3.28 -5.73
N ILE A 52 -4.20 3.46 -6.33
CA ILE A 52 -5.46 3.77 -5.64
C ILE A 52 -5.99 2.60 -4.77
N GLU A 53 -6.76 2.91 -3.73
CA GLU A 53 -7.50 1.92 -2.93
C GLU A 53 -8.46 1.14 -3.83
N ALA A 54 -8.62 -0.15 -3.55
CA ALA A 54 -9.57 -0.95 -4.28
C ALA A 54 -11.00 -0.53 -3.98
N GLU A 55 -11.84 -0.48 -5.02
CA GLU A 55 -13.27 -0.31 -4.83
C GLU A 55 -13.82 -1.49 -4.02
N ASN A 56 -14.38 -1.20 -2.85
CA ASN A 56 -15.06 -2.21 -2.04
C ASN A 56 -16.50 -1.77 -1.79
N LYS A 57 -17.45 -2.39 -2.50
CA LYS A 57 -18.89 -2.12 -2.34
C LYS A 57 -19.45 -2.53 -0.96
N LEU A 58 -18.63 -3.12 -0.09
CA LEU A 58 -18.95 -3.51 1.28
C LEU A 58 -18.25 -2.65 2.35
N GLN A 59 -17.38 -1.71 1.97
CA GLN A 59 -16.81 -0.74 2.92
C GLN A 59 -17.95 0.15 3.46
N GLY A 60 -18.25 0.00 4.75
CA GLY A 60 -19.32 0.72 5.45
C GLY A 60 -20.34 -0.17 6.16
N LEU A 61 -20.35 -1.49 5.92
CA LEU A 61 -21.24 -2.40 6.65
C LEU A 61 -20.60 -2.84 7.98
N SER A 62 -21.12 -2.32 9.08
CA SER A 62 -20.88 -2.89 10.41
C SER A 62 -21.46 -4.30 10.48
N ASN A 63 -20.79 -5.21 11.20
CA ASN A 63 -21.23 -6.61 11.34
C ASN A 63 -21.52 -7.31 9.99
N VAL A 64 -20.50 -7.44 9.14
CA VAL A 64 -20.54 -8.20 7.89
C VAL A 64 -21.16 -9.59 8.10
N ALA A 65 -20.84 -10.29 9.20
CA ALA A 65 -21.41 -11.59 9.54
C ALA A 65 -22.95 -11.61 9.66
N THR A 66 -23.57 -10.51 10.06
CA THR A 66 -25.03 -10.37 10.16
C THR A 66 -25.66 -10.09 8.80
N HIS A 67 -24.94 -9.35 7.94
CA HIS A 67 -25.39 -9.03 6.59
C HIS A 67 -25.28 -10.24 5.64
N LEU A 68 -24.24 -11.07 5.79
CA LEU A 68 -24.07 -12.31 5.01
C LEU A 68 -25.18 -13.36 5.29
N LYS A 69 -25.98 -13.20 6.36
CA LYS A 69 -27.16 -14.03 6.62
C LYS A 69 -28.39 -13.62 5.79
N LYS A 70 -28.39 -12.45 5.16
CA LYS A 70 -29.51 -12.00 4.34
C LYS A 70 -29.36 -12.52 2.89
N PRO A 71 -30.43 -13.09 2.30
CA PRO A 71 -30.40 -13.65 0.94
C PRO A 71 -29.95 -12.66 -0.15
N GLU A 72 -30.18 -11.36 0.06
CA GLU A 72 -29.77 -10.28 -0.84
C GLU A 72 -28.25 -10.19 -1.05
N TYR A 73 -27.44 -10.71 -0.11
CA TYR A 73 -25.97 -10.75 -0.21
C TYR A 73 -25.42 -12.12 -0.64
N TRP A 74 -26.28 -13.09 -0.97
CA TRP A 74 -25.85 -14.43 -1.39
C TRP A 74 -25.31 -14.53 -2.81
N PRO A 75 -25.80 -13.80 -3.85
CA PRO A 75 -25.27 -13.79 -5.24
C PRO A 75 -23.81 -13.36 -5.42
N LEU A 76 -23.17 -13.16 -4.30
CA LEU A 76 -22.24 -12.13 -4.02
C LEU A 76 -21.18 -12.93 -3.20
N LEU A 77 -21.61 -13.81 -2.29
CA LEU A 77 -20.82 -14.94 -1.78
C LEU A 77 -20.50 -16.07 -2.80
N VAL A 78 -21.08 -16.06 -4.00
CA VAL A 78 -21.04 -17.21 -4.95
C VAL A 78 -19.63 -17.53 -5.47
N ASN A 79 -18.72 -16.55 -5.54
CA ASN A 79 -17.36 -16.81 -6.02
C ASN A 79 -16.31 -16.03 -5.21
N PRO A 80 -15.73 -16.61 -4.15
CA PRO A 80 -14.68 -15.96 -3.38
C PRO A 80 -13.37 -15.76 -4.18
N LEU A 81 -13.21 -16.43 -5.33
CA LEU A 81 -12.03 -16.33 -6.22
C LEU A 81 -12.19 -15.25 -7.31
N LYS A 82 -13.41 -14.80 -7.59
CA LYS A 82 -13.74 -13.63 -8.39
C LYS A 82 -14.72 -12.80 -7.57
N PRO A 83 -14.25 -11.94 -6.66
CA PRO A 83 -15.16 -11.18 -5.82
C PRO A 83 -16.04 -10.33 -6.73
N SER A 84 -17.34 -10.62 -6.77
CA SER A 84 -18.34 -9.83 -7.50
C SER A 84 -18.66 -8.48 -6.82
N TRP A 85 -17.82 -8.06 -5.89
CA TRP A 85 -17.99 -6.94 -4.95
C TRP A 85 -16.96 -5.82 -5.11
N GLY A 86 -16.01 -6.00 -6.02
CA GLY A 86 -14.86 -5.12 -6.17
C GLY A 86 -13.87 -5.68 -7.20
N GLU A 87 -12.74 -5.01 -7.32
CA GLU A 87 -11.66 -5.40 -8.23
C GLU A 87 -11.03 -6.74 -7.79
N PRO A 88 -10.86 -7.74 -8.68
CA PRO A 88 -10.13 -8.97 -8.37
C PRO A 88 -8.74 -8.68 -7.80
N TYR A 89 -8.33 -9.38 -6.74
CA TYR A 89 -7.00 -9.17 -6.13
C TYR A 89 -5.85 -9.27 -7.14
N LYS A 90 -5.97 -10.15 -8.15
CA LYS A 90 -4.97 -10.25 -9.22
C LYS A 90 -4.84 -8.98 -10.05
N GLN A 91 -5.94 -8.25 -10.29
CA GLN A 91 -5.92 -6.98 -11.01
C GLN A 91 -5.30 -5.87 -10.14
N GLN A 92 -5.65 -5.83 -8.84
CA GLN A 92 -5.03 -4.90 -7.88
C GLN A 92 -3.51 -5.10 -7.79
N VAL A 93 -3.07 -6.34 -7.67
CA VAL A 93 -1.65 -6.70 -7.67
C VAL A 93 -1.01 -6.29 -9.00
N ALA A 94 -1.64 -6.60 -10.14
CA ALA A 94 -1.09 -6.27 -11.44
C ALA A 94 -0.85 -4.77 -11.61
N ARG A 95 -1.84 -3.91 -11.31
CA ARG A 95 -1.67 -2.46 -11.42
C ARG A 95 -0.68 -1.89 -10.40
N MET A 96 -0.66 -2.41 -9.17
CA MET A 96 0.29 -1.96 -8.15
C MET A 96 1.73 -2.31 -8.56
N ARG A 97 1.95 -3.53 -9.06
CA ARG A 97 3.26 -3.96 -9.57
C ARG A 97 3.68 -3.16 -10.81
N GLU A 98 2.75 -2.89 -11.71
CA GLU A 98 3.02 -2.03 -12.88
C GLU A 98 3.48 -0.63 -12.46
N ALA A 99 2.84 -0.03 -11.45
CA ALA A 99 3.29 1.25 -10.89
C ALA A 99 4.66 1.14 -10.22
N MET A 100 4.88 0.10 -9.41
CA MET A 100 6.17 -0.15 -8.75
C MET A 100 7.31 -0.29 -9.76
N ASP A 101 7.12 -1.11 -10.80
CA ASP A 101 8.12 -1.35 -11.84
C ASP A 101 8.37 -0.07 -12.64
N PHE A 102 7.32 0.65 -13.06
CA PHE A 102 7.46 1.92 -13.76
C PHE A 102 8.29 2.93 -12.97
N HIS A 103 7.91 3.23 -11.73
CA HIS A 103 8.61 4.25 -10.94
C HIS A 103 10.02 3.81 -10.54
N ARG A 104 10.24 2.51 -10.29
CA ARG A 104 11.59 1.96 -10.05
C ARG A 104 12.46 2.13 -11.28
N HIS A 105 11.98 1.78 -12.47
CA HIS A 105 12.75 1.91 -13.71
C HIS A 105 13.09 3.37 -13.99
N GLU A 106 12.13 4.27 -13.87
CA GLU A 106 12.38 5.71 -14.05
C GLU A 106 13.41 6.23 -13.04
N ALA A 107 13.27 5.88 -11.75
CA ALA A 107 14.23 6.27 -10.72
C ALA A 107 15.64 5.77 -11.03
N VAL A 108 15.78 4.50 -11.45
CA VAL A 108 17.08 3.89 -11.76
C VAL A 108 17.70 4.52 -13.00
N GLN A 109 16.89 4.81 -14.03
CA GLN A 109 17.37 5.46 -15.25
C GLN A 109 17.86 6.88 -15.00
N GLU A 110 17.15 7.65 -14.16
CA GLU A 110 17.48 9.05 -13.88
C GLU A 110 18.60 9.21 -12.84
N HIS A 111 18.65 8.34 -11.83
CA HIS A 111 19.47 8.55 -10.63
C HIS A 111 20.47 7.45 -10.30
N GLY A 112 20.42 6.30 -11.00
CA GLY A 112 21.33 5.18 -10.82
C GLY A 112 20.73 3.98 -10.07
N PRO A 113 21.46 2.85 -10.00
CA PRO A 113 20.94 1.57 -9.52
C PRO A 113 20.60 1.53 -8.02
N ASP A 114 21.08 2.50 -7.25
CA ASP A 114 20.83 2.67 -5.82
C ASP A 114 19.61 3.56 -5.52
N ALA A 115 18.89 4.02 -6.55
CA ALA A 115 17.71 4.87 -6.42
C ALA A 115 16.52 4.15 -5.75
N GLU A 116 15.89 4.83 -4.80
CA GLU A 116 14.75 4.34 -4.03
C GLU A 116 13.50 5.18 -4.30
N VAL A 117 12.34 4.53 -4.20
CA VAL A 117 11.03 5.14 -4.43
C VAL A 117 10.12 4.90 -3.23
N VAL A 118 9.43 5.95 -2.78
CA VAL A 118 8.36 5.84 -1.79
C VAL A 118 7.02 5.93 -2.51
N ILE A 119 6.13 4.96 -2.27
CA ILE A 119 4.77 4.96 -2.82
C ILE A 119 3.76 4.97 -1.66
N VAL A 120 2.99 6.04 -1.55
CA VAL A 120 1.91 6.19 -0.56
C VAL A 120 0.60 5.70 -1.17
N SER A 121 0.22 4.48 -0.79
CA SER A 121 -0.98 3.79 -1.27
C SER A 121 -1.93 3.49 -0.10
N HIS A 122 -2.72 2.42 -0.19
CA HIS A 122 -3.76 2.08 0.77
C HIS A 122 -3.68 0.63 1.19
N GLN A 123 -4.41 0.31 2.25
CA GLN A 123 -4.22 -0.93 3.01
C GLN A 123 -4.31 -2.19 2.16
N LEU A 124 -5.39 -2.33 1.37
CA LEU A 124 -5.62 -3.58 0.64
C LEU A 124 -4.63 -3.77 -0.53
N PRO A 125 -4.41 -2.79 -1.43
CA PRO A 125 -3.40 -2.88 -2.49
C PRO A 125 -2.00 -3.22 -1.98
N ILE A 126 -1.55 -2.56 -0.90
CA ILE A 126 -0.24 -2.84 -0.28
C ILE A 126 -0.21 -4.29 0.20
N TRP A 127 -1.23 -4.72 0.94
CA TRP A 127 -1.26 -6.05 1.54
C TRP A 127 -1.31 -7.18 0.51
N VAL A 128 -2.16 -7.09 -0.52
CA VAL A 128 -2.25 -8.16 -1.52
C VAL A 128 -0.98 -8.23 -2.38
N THR A 129 -0.35 -7.08 -2.65
CA THR A 129 0.93 -7.03 -3.37
C THR A 129 2.07 -7.63 -2.56
N ARG A 130 2.12 -7.35 -1.25
CA ARG A 130 3.06 -8.02 -0.34
C ARG A 130 2.85 -9.54 -0.33
N ARG A 131 1.60 -10.00 -0.24
CA ARG A 131 1.30 -11.44 -0.24
C ARG A 131 1.72 -12.11 -1.55
N ASP A 132 1.44 -11.48 -2.69
CA ASP A 132 1.88 -11.95 -4.00
C ASP A 132 3.40 -12.10 -4.07
N ALA A 133 4.12 -11.06 -3.64
CA ALA A 133 5.58 -11.03 -3.58
C ALA A 133 6.18 -12.12 -2.67
N GLU A 134 5.51 -12.44 -1.56
CA GLU A 134 5.90 -13.51 -0.63
C GLU A 134 5.41 -14.91 -1.09
N GLY A 135 4.79 -15.04 -2.27
CA GLY A 135 4.26 -16.31 -2.78
C GLY A 135 3.06 -16.86 -2.01
N LYS A 136 2.38 -16.02 -1.23
CA LYS A 136 1.23 -16.40 -0.40
C LYS A 136 -0.08 -16.30 -1.20
N PRO A 137 -1.11 -17.12 -0.87
CA PRO A 137 -2.41 -17.00 -1.50
C PRO A 137 -3.00 -15.60 -1.32
N LEU A 138 -3.54 -15.00 -2.39
CA LEU A 138 -4.14 -13.65 -2.34
C LEU A 138 -5.42 -13.61 -1.49
N TRP A 139 -6.17 -14.71 -1.46
CA TRP A 139 -7.26 -14.88 -0.50
C TRP A 139 -6.70 -14.94 0.91
N HIS A 140 -7.28 -14.14 1.81
CA HIS A 140 -6.79 -13.99 3.18
C HIS A 140 -7.92 -13.62 4.14
N ASP A 141 -7.67 -13.81 5.44
CA ASP A 141 -8.52 -13.24 6.49
C ASP A 141 -8.18 -11.74 6.66
N PRO A 142 -9.12 -10.81 6.40
CA PRO A 142 -8.87 -9.37 6.52
C PRO A 142 -8.41 -8.92 7.91
N ARG A 143 -8.69 -9.70 8.96
CA ARG A 143 -8.30 -9.38 10.35
C ARG A 143 -6.84 -9.67 10.65
N LYS A 144 -6.16 -10.40 9.75
CA LYS A 144 -4.74 -10.80 9.89
C LYS A 144 -3.83 -10.00 8.98
N ARG A 145 -4.26 -8.82 8.53
CA ARG A 145 -3.47 -7.94 7.66
C ARG A 145 -2.36 -7.28 8.46
N GLU A 146 -1.13 -7.36 7.96
CA GLU A 146 -0.01 -6.57 8.44
C GLU A 146 0.17 -5.38 7.50
N CYS A 147 -0.61 -4.32 7.79
CA CYS A 147 -0.57 -3.05 7.08
C CYS A 147 -1.26 -2.02 7.99
N THR A 148 -0.62 -1.70 9.10
CA THR A 148 -1.11 -0.72 10.06
C THR A 148 -0.85 0.70 9.57
N LEU A 149 -1.49 1.69 10.19
CA LEU A 149 -1.35 3.08 9.79
C LEU A 149 0.09 3.57 9.98
N GLY A 150 0.70 4.11 8.93
CA GLY A 150 2.09 4.55 8.95
C GLY A 150 3.12 3.41 8.93
N SER A 151 2.69 2.16 8.71
CA SER A 151 3.60 1.05 8.42
C SER A 151 4.25 1.18 7.04
N ILE A 152 5.39 0.53 6.86
CA ILE A 152 6.16 0.51 5.62
C ILE A 152 6.37 -0.94 5.22
N THR A 153 6.03 -1.26 3.97
CA THR A 153 6.43 -2.50 3.32
C THR A 153 7.50 -2.18 2.28
N SER A 154 8.72 -2.64 2.51
CA SER A 154 9.86 -2.47 1.61
C SER A 154 10.00 -3.66 0.67
N PHE A 155 10.28 -3.39 -0.60
CA PHE A 155 10.54 -4.38 -1.64
C PHE A 155 11.91 -4.08 -2.25
N ASP A 156 12.88 -4.99 -2.09
CA ASP A 156 14.23 -4.79 -2.61
C ASP A 156 14.45 -5.60 -3.88
N PHE A 157 15.05 -4.96 -4.87
CA PHE A 157 15.28 -5.52 -6.18
C PHE A 157 16.77 -5.56 -6.51
N GLU A 158 17.20 -6.64 -7.15
CA GLU A 158 18.46 -6.73 -7.87
C GLU A 158 18.14 -6.79 -9.37
N GLY A 159 18.34 -5.67 -10.07
CA GLY A 159 17.79 -5.48 -11.41
C GLY A 159 16.26 -5.55 -11.35
N ASP A 160 15.66 -6.48 -12.11
CA ASP A 160 14.21 -6.71 -12.12
C ASP A 160 13.75 -7.85 -11.18
N LYS A 161 14.70 -8.47 -10.47
CA LYS A 161 14.39 -9.57 -9.56
C LYS A 161 14.12 -9.02 -8.16
N LEU A 162 12.90 -9.22 -7.66
CA LEU A 162 12.61 -9.02 -6.25
C LEU A 162 13.39 -10.04 -5.42
N VAL A 163 14.23 -9.57 -4.50
CA VAL A 163 15.08 -10.42 -3.64
C VAL A 163 14.65 -10.43 -2.19
N SER A 164 13.90 -9.41 -1.75
CA SER A 164 13.54 -9.25 -0.34
C SER A 164 12.26 -8.44 -0.18
N VAL A 165 11.47 -8.80 0.84
CA VAL A 165 10.30 -8.06 1.32
C VAL A 165 10.41 -7.89 2.82
N ARG A 166 10.28 -6.66 3.32
CA ARG A 166 10.35 -6.34 4.76
C ARG A 166 9.16 -5.51 5.18
N TYR A 167 8.75 -5.67 6.43
CA TYR A 167 7.68 -4.88 7.05
C TYR A 167 8.21 -4.19 8.31
N THR A 168 7.92 -2.90 8.45
CA THR A 168 8.29 -2.11 9.63
C THR A 168 7.15 -1.17 10.03
N GLU A 169 7.09 -0.86 11.32
CA GLU A 169 6.08 0.05 11.90
C GLU A 169 6.80 1.21 12.60
N PRO A 170 7.29 2.21 11.85
CA PRO A 170 8.13 3.28 12.41
C PRO A 170 7.35 4.31 13.25
N CYS A 171 6.01 4.29 13.19
CA CYS A 171 5.13 5.23 13.88
C CYS A 171 4.30 4.52 14.97
N PRO A 172 4.91 3.94 16.01
CA PRO A 172 4.21 3.13 17.02
C PRO A 172 3.14 3.92 17.80
N GLU A 173 3.29 5.23 17.91
CA GLU A 173 2.29 6.13 18.50
C GLU A 173 0.95 6.11 17.76
N LEU A 174 0.95 5.76 16.46
CA LEU A 174 -0.28 5.62 15.68
C LEU A 174 -1.01 4.31 15.96
N LEU A 175 -0.28 3.29 16.41
CA LEU A 175 -0.85 1.98 16.78
C LEU A 175 -1.67 2.08 18.07
N ALA A 176 -1.26 2.95 19.00
CA ALA A 176 -1.93 3.13 20.29
C ALA A 176 -3.33 3.77 20.18
N GLY A 177 -3.65 4.42 19.05
CA GLY A 177 -4.97 5.02 18.79
C GLY A 177 -5.78 4.34 17.68
N ALA A 178 -5.18 3.48 16.87
CA ALA A 178 -5.80 2.84 15.72
C ALA A 178 -6.35 1.45 16.09
N ALA A 179 -7.50 1.41 16.76
CA ALA A 179 -8.27 0.18 16.89
C ALA A 179 -8.81 -0.23 15.50
N ASN A 180 -8.02 -0.99 14.71
CA ASN A 180 -8.40 -1.69 13.48
C ASN A 180 -9.62 -1.10 12.74
N ILE A 181 -9.53 0.16 12.30
CA ILE A 181 -10.60 0.79 11.52
C ILE A 181 -10.46 0.28 10.09
N PRO A 182 -11.44 -0.47 9.55
CA PRO A 182 -11.36 -0.95 8.17
C PRO A 182 -11.39 0.24 7.20
N GLY A 183 -10.35 0.36 6.35
CA GLY A 183 -10.30 1.36 5.28
C GLY A 183 -9.72 2.73 5.66
N ALA A 184 -9.00 2.82 6.79
CA ALA A 184 -8.15 3.97 7.11
C ALA A 184 -6.83 3.92 6.34
#